data_AF-A0A4P5V9X5-F1
#
_entry.id   AF-A0A4P5V9X5-F1
#
_cell.length_a   1.000
_cell.length_b   1.000
_cell.length_c   1.000
_cell.angle_alpha   90.00
_cell.angle_beta   90.00
_cell.angle_gamma   90.00
#
_symmetry.space_group_name_H-M   'P 1'
#
loop_
_entity.id
_entity.type
_entity.pdbx_description
1 polymer ?
#
loop_
_entity_poly.entity_id
_entity_poly.type
_entity_poly.pdbx_seq_one_letter_code
_entity_poly.pdbx_strand_id
1 'polypeptide(L)' 'MIEQLIYNKCSAAMQADFEKAGKVPPEGMVDFTCTCVVQKIFSQQSITQAKNSCTKLALQKYGQP' A
#
# COMPACT_ATOMS: atom_id res chain seq x y z
N MET A 1 -1.74 17.66 4.00
CA MET A 1 -0.95 17.83 2.74
C MET A 1 0.10 16.74 2.54
N ILE A 2 0.83 16.31 3.58
CA ILE A 2 1.83 15.21 3.47
C ILE A 2 1.18 13.84 3.25
N GLU A 3 0.01 13.59 3.84
CA GLU A 3 -0.74 12.33 3.70
C GLU A 3 -1.03 11.97 2.24
N GLN A 4 -1.54 12.93 1.47
CA GLN A 4 -1.82 12.74 0.05
C GLN A 4 -0.55 12.50 -0.77
N LEU A 5 0.58 13.11 -0.39
CA LEU A 5 1.86 12.87 -1.05
C LEU A 5 2.31 11.41 -0.84
N ILE A 6 2.24 10.93 0.40
CA ILE A 6 2.57 9.55 0.76
C ILE A 6 1.62 8.59 0.05
N TYR A 7 0.32 8.88 0.06
CA TYR A 7 -0.70 8.08 -0.61
C TYR A 7 -0.45 7.97 -2.12
N ASN A 8 -0.20 9.10 -2.80
CA ASN A 8 0.06 9.12 -4.23
C ASN A 8 1.36 8.38 -4.58
N LYS A 9 2.43 8.58 -3.79
CA LYS A 9 3.70 7.85 -3.97
C LYS A 9 3.54 6.36 -3.74
N CYS A 10 2.78 5.97 -2.72
CA CYS A 10 2.47 4.58 -2.44
C CYS A 10 1.69 3.96 -3.59
N SER A 11 0.62 4.62 -4.05
CA SER A 11 -0.26 4.11 -5.10
C SER A 11 0.48 3.93 -6.42
N ALA A 12 1.28 4.92 -6.82
CA ALA A 12 2.11 4.84 -8.02
C ALA A 12 3.16 3.73 -7.92
N ALA A 13 3.82 3.57 -6.76
CA ALA A 13 4.80 2.49 -6.57
C ALA A 13 4.12 1.11 -6.63
N MET A 14 2.95 0.97 -6.01
CA MET A 14 2.20 -0.27 -6.01
C MET A 14 1.72 -0.62 -7.42
N GLN A 15 1.11 0.32 -8.15
CA GLN A 15 0.73 0.12 -9.54
C GLN A 15 1.93 -0.30 -10.40
N ALA A 16 3.07 0.38 -10.27
CA ALA A 16 4.28 0.02 -11.02
C ALA A 16 4.80 -1.39 -10.68
N ASP A 17 4.75 -1.81 -9.42
CA ASP A 17 5.15 -3.17 -9.01
C ASP A 17 4.18 -4.23 -9.58
N PHE A 18 2.88 -3.95 -9.57
CA PHE A 18 1.85 -4.83 -10.13
C PHE A 18 1.93 -4.91 -11.67
N GLU A 19 2.11 -3.78 -12.36
CA GLU A 19 2.35 -3.73 -13.81
C GLU A 19 3.60 -4.53 -14.19
N LYS A 20 4.71 -4.38 -13.44
CA LYS A 20 5.92 -5.19 -13.64
C LYS A 20 5.68 -6.67 -13.40
N ALA A 21 4.83 -7.02 -12.45
CA ALA A 21 4.44 -8.40 -12.18
C ALA A 21 3.43 -8.95 -13.20
N GLY A 22 2.93 -8.13 -14.13
CA GLY A 22 1.87 -8.49 -15.07
C GLY A 22 0.54 -8.80 -14.36
N LYS A 23 0.33 -8.27 -13.15
CA LYS A 23 -0.86 -8.49 -12.33
C LYS A 23 -1.62 -7.18 -12.18
N VAL A 24 -2.94 -7.25 -12.14
CA VAL A 24 -3.77 -6.09 -11.79
C VAL A 24 -4.08 -6.17 -10.30
N PRO A 25 -3.81 -5.12 -9.51
CA PRO A 25 -4.18 -5.13 -8.11
C PRO A 25 -5.72 -5.15 -8.00
N PRO A 26 -6.30 -5.96 -7.12
CA PRO A 26 -7.73 -5.96 -6.85
C PRO A 26 -8.24 -4.56 -6.50
N GLU A 27 -9.49 -4.28 -6.90
CA GLU A 27 -10.12 -3.00 -6.64
C GLU A 27 -10.17 -2.73 -5.12
N GLY A 28 -9.70 -1.55 -4.71
CA GLY A 28 -9.57 -1.17 -3.30
C GLY A 28 -8.32 -1.71 -2.58
N MET A 29 -7.53 -2.63 -3.15
CA MET A 29 -6.29 -3.12 -2.52
C MET A 29 -5.25 -2.02 -2.37
N VAL A 30 -5.04 -1.23 -3.43
CA VAL A 30 -4.07 -0.12 -3.44
C VAL A 30 -4.47 0.94 -2.42
N ASP A 31 -5.75 1.34 -2.45
CA ASP A 31 -6.28 2.36 -1.55
C ASP A 31 -6.18 1.92 -0.08
N PHE A 32 -6.58 0.68 0.22
CA PHE A 32 -6.44 0.10 1.56
C PHE A 32 -4.99 0.07 2.04
N THR A 33 -4.06 -0.38 1.17
CA THR A 33 -2.64 -0.49 1.53
C THR A 33 -2.03 0.88 1.75
N CYS A 34 -2.30 1.84 0.87
CA CYS A 34 -1.72 3.17 0.94
C CYS A 34 -2.30 4.02 2.07
N THR A 35 -3.60 3.88 2.35
CA THR A 35 -4.22 4.45 3.55
C THR A 35 -3.61 3.87 4.82
N CYS A 36 -3.38 2.55 4.87
CA CYS A 36 -2.68 1.92 5.99
C CYS A 36 -1.26 2.47 6.16
N VAL A 37 -0.49 2.62 5.07
CA VAL A 37 0.88 3.13 5.11
C VAL A 37 0.92 4.56 5.65
N VAL A 38 0.00 5.42 5.22
CA VAL A 38 -0.17 6.77 5.76
C VAL A 38 -0.37 6.70 7.27
N GLN A 39 -1.37 5.95 7.75
CA GLN A 39 -1.64 5.85 9.20
C GLN A 39 -0.43 5.36 10.01
N LYS A 40 0.33 4.38 9.48
CA LYS A 40 1.51 3.86 10.17
C LYS A 40 2.65 4.87 10.23
N ILE A 41 2.88 5.63 9.17
CA ILE A 41 3.89 6.70 9.15
C ILE A 41 3.54 7.79 10.16
N PHE A 42 2.26 8.18 10.23
CA PHE A 42 1.76 9.12 11.23
C PHE A 42 1.86 8.59 12.66
N SER A 43 1.82 7.26 12.83
CA SER A 43 2.07 6.56 14.09
C SER A 43 3.56 6.37 14.40
N GLN A 44 4.45 7.16 13.78
CA GLN A 44 5.92 7.09 13.92
C GLN A 44 6.56 5.76 13.49
N GLN A 45 5.87 4.91 12.71
CA GLN A 45 6.51 3.74 12.11
C GLN A 45 7.29 4.12 10.85
N SER A 46 8.44 3.49 10.66
CA SER A 46 9.22 3.64 9.43
C SER A 46 8.42 3.18 8.21
N ILE A 47 8.62 3.87 7.07
CA ILE A 47 7.97 3.55 5.79
C ILE A 47 8.13 2.07 5.42
N THR A 48 9.29 1.47 5.69
CA THR A 48 9.56 0.05 5.45
C THR A 48 8.69 -0.89 6.30
N GLN A 49 8.54 -0.60 7.61
CA GLN A 49 7.66 -1.39 8.48
C GLN A 49 6.19 -1.22 8.10
N ALA A 50 5.79 0.02 7.78
CA ALA A 50 4.46 0.36 7.32
C ALA A 50 4.11 -0.42 6.05
N LYS A 51 4.97 -0.37 5.02
CA LYS A 51 4.81 -1.14 3.78
C LYS A 51 4.66 -2.64 4.07
N ASN A 52 5.59 -3.26 4.80
CA ASN A 52 5.51 -4.70 5.06
C ASN A 52 4.23 -5.10 5.80
N SER A 53 3.83 -4.33 6.82
CA SER A 53 2.62 -4.62 7.60
C SER A 53 1.35 -4.44 6.76
N CYS A 54 1.26 -3.33 6.01
CA CYS A 54 0.10 -3.01 5.20
C CYS A 54 -0.03 -3.92 3.98
N THR A 55 1.08 -4.29 3.33
CA THR A 55 1.08 -5.29 2.26
C THR A 55 0.64 -6.65 2.78
N LYS A 56 1.09 -7.05 3.98
CA LYS A 56 0.64 -8.31 4.60
C LYS A 56 -0.86 -8.31 4.91
N LEU A 57 -1.38 -7.20 5.45
CA LEU A 57 -2.82 -7.02 5.67
C LEU A 57 -3.61 -7.02 4.36
N ALA A 58 -3.09 -6.38 3.33
CA ALA A 58 -3.70 -6.35 2.01
C ALA A 58 -3.70 -7.74 1.37
N LEU A 59 -2.62 -8.51 1.51
CA LEU A 59 -2.59 -9.91 1.06
C LEU A 59 -3.56 -10.79 1.85
N GLN A 60 -3.73 -10.59 3.16
CA GLN A 60 -4.75 -11.31 3.92
C GLN A 60 -6.17 -10.97 3.50
N LYS A 61 -6.42 -9.71 3.11
CA LYS A 61 -7.75 -9.21 2.78
C LYS A 61 -8.14 -9.40 1.31
N TYR A 62 -7.19 -9.26 0.41
CA TYR A 62 -7.38 -9.28 -1.05
C TYR A 62 -6.64 -10.44 -1.74
N GLY A 63 -5.61 -11.00 -1.10
CA GLY A 63 -4.87 -12.17 -1.59
C GLY A 63 -5.50 -13.49 -1.16
N GLN A 64 -6.84 -13.56 -1.14
CA GLN A 64 -7.51 -14.84 -0.98
C GLN A 64 -7.10 -15.74 -2.19
N PRO A 65 -6.76 -17.03 -1.95
CA PRO A 65 -6.13 -17.96 -2.90
C PRO A 65 -6.77 -18.04 -4.28
#